data_AF-A0A7S1FV73-F1
#
_entry.id   AF-A0A7S1FV73-F1
#
_cell.length_a   1.000
_cell.length_b   1.000
_cell.length_c   1.000
_cell.angle_alpha   90.00
_cell.angle_beta   90.00
_cell.angle_gamma   90.00
#
_symmetry.space_group_name_H-M   'P 1'
#
loop_
_entity.id
_entity.type
_entity.pdbx_description
1 polymer ?
#
loop_
_entity_poly.entity_id
_entity_poly.type
_entity_poly.pdbx_seq_one_letter_code
_entity_poly.pdbx_strand_id
1 'polypeptide(L)'
;FWNYFLMIHHNILYFPFIRQYGFMTVMPATGIAMGYYGGKGLPFFGTTFAGAVRTEENKAAHGGIAKQSFKIHKTLGTYGKYLIPVHVSAAFMHAYRGQSIFKRISIFRGPSY
;
A
#
# COMPACT_ATOMS: atom_id res chain seq x y z
N PHE A 1 -4.92 4.66 -35.50
CA PHE A 1 -3.76 5.41 -34.99
C PHE A 1 -4.14 6.36 -33.85
N TRP A 2 -5.15 7.22 -34.02
CA TRP A 2 -5.60 8.20 -33.01
C TRP A 2 -6.11 7.61 -31.68
N ASN A 3 -6.80 6.46 -31.73
CA ASN A 3 -7.35 5.80 -30.53
C ASN A 3 -6.30 5.17 -29.60
N TYR A 4 -5.14 4.77 -30.13
CA TYR A 4 -4.05 4.21 -29.30
C TYR A 4 -3.35 5.31 -28.50
N PHE A 5 -3.24 6.51 -29.04
CA PHE A 5 -2.63 7.65 -28.37
C PHE A 5 -3.46 8.11 -27.15
N LEU A 6 -4.78 8.20 -27.27
CA LEU A 6 -5.67 8.51 -26.15
C LEU A 6 -5.72 7.41 -25.07
N MET A 7 -5.62 6.14 -25.47
CA MET A 7 -5.57 5.01 -24.52
C MET A 7 -4.25 4.97 -23.73
N ILE A 8 -3.14 5.40 -24.32
CA ILE A 8 -1.85 5.55 -23.62
C ILE A 8 -1.91 6.72 -22.62
N HIS A 9 -2.53 7.84 -22.99
CA HIS A 9 -2.69 9.00 -22.11
C HIS A 9 -3.60 8.73 -20.91
N HIS A 10 -4.68 7.97 -21.06
CA HIS A 10 -5.56 7.61 -19.94
C HIS A 10 -4.93 6.54 -19.03
N ASN A 11 -4.29 5.50 -19.58
CA ASN A 11 -3.64 4.47 -18.76
C ASN A 11 -2.47 5.02 -17.91
N ILE A 12 -1.72 6.01 -18.42
CA ILE A 12 -0.64 6.66 -17.67
C ILE A 12 -1.16 7.41 -16.43
N LEU A 13 -2.40 7.89 -16.44
CA LEU A 13 -2.98 8.68 -15.33
C LEU A 13 -3.66 7.82 -14.26
N TYR A 14 -4.29 6.70 -14.62
CA TYR A 14 -4.94 5.77 -13.67
C TYR A 14 -3.98 4.78 -13.00
N PHE A 15 -2.90 4.42 -13.69
CA PHE A 15 -1.93 3.43 -13.23
C PHE A 15 -1.21 3.78 -11.91
N PRO A 16 -0.86 5.05 -11.59
CA PRO A 16 -0.31 5.42 -10.28
C PRO A 16 -1.32 5.22 -9.15
N PHE A 17 -2.57 5.65 -9.33
CA PHE A 17 -3.62 5.50 -8.31
C PHE A 17 -3.88 4.03 -8.01
N ILE A 18 -4.05 3.18 -9.03
CA ILE A 18 -4.28 1.73 -8.84
C ILE A 18 -3.11 1.09 -8.10
N ARG A 19 -1.87 1.47 -8.40
CA ARG A 19 -0.69 0.95 -7.69
C ARG A 19 -0.64 1.40 -6.23
N GLN A 20 -1.02 2.64 -5.95
CA GLN A 20 -0.98 3.19 -4.59
C GLN A 20 -2.13 2.64 -3.72
N TYR A 21 -3.35 2.55 -4.26
CA TYR A 21 -4.47 1.87 -3.61
C TYR A 21 -4.24 0.37 -3.46
N GLY A 22 -3.61 -0.25 -4.45
CA GLY A 22 -3.18 -1.65 -4.40
C GLY A 22 -2.15 -1.87 -3.29
N PHE A 23 -1.13 -1.01 -3.20
CA PHE A 23 -0.14 -1.05 -2.12
C PHE A 23 -0.79 -0.88 -0.74
N MET A 24 -1.68 0.10 -0.58
CA MET A 24 -2.40 0.36 0.67
C MET A 24 -3.37 -0.76 1.07
N THR A 25 -3.87 -1.55 0.13
CA THR A 25 -4.74 -2.71 0.43
C THR A 25 -3.94 -3.97 0.70
N VAL A 26 -2.94 -4.26 -0.14
CA VAL A 26 -2.16 -5.51 -0.08
C VAL A 26 -1.21 -5.53 1.13
N MET A 27 -0.61 -4.40 1.51
CA MET A 27 0.29 -4.35 2.68
C MET A 27 -0.42 -4.72 3.99
N PRO A 28 -1.56 -4.10 4.37
CA PRO A 28 -2.31 -4.53 5.55
C PRO A 28 -2.86 -5.95 5.42
N ALA A 29 -3.41 -6.33 4.26
CA ALA A 29 -3.97 -7.67 4.06
C ALA A 29 -2.91 -8.77 4.25
N THR A 30 -1.72 -8.59 3.69
CA THR A 30 -0.61 -9.54 3.88
C THR A 30 -0.05 -9.51 5.30
N GLY A 31 -0.06 -8.35 5.97
CA GLY A 31 0.30 -8.20 7.39
C GLY A 31 -0.66 -8.96 8.31
N ILE A 32 -1.96 -8.84 8.07
CA ILE A 32 -3.01 -9.59 8.75
C ILE A 32 -2.84 -11.09 8.49
N ALA A 33 -2.67 -11.50 7.24
CA ALA A 33 -2.49 -12.90 6.86
C ALA A 33 -1.25 -13.52 7.52
N MET A 34 -0.11 -12.82 7.56
CA MET A 34 1.10 -13.35 8.21
C MET A 34 0.97 -13.42 9.73
N GLY A 35 0.26 -12.51 10.39
CA GLY A 35 0.03 -12.56 11.84
C GLY A 35 -1.01 -13.61 12.24
N TYR A 36 -2.08 -13.72 11.45
CA TYR A 36 -3.18 -14.65 11.67
C TYR A 36 -2.79 -16.10 11.35
N TYR A 37 -2.24 -16.36 10.16
CA TYR A 37 -1.81 -17.70 9.74
C TYR A 37 -0.39 -18.07 10.22
N GLY A 38 0.42 -17.10 10.64
CA GLY A 38 1.75 -17.36 11.19
C GLY A 38 1.73 -17.70 12.69
N GLY A 39 0.58 -17.59 13.36
CA GLY A 39 0.40 -17.93 14.78
C GLY A 39 1.08 -16.95 15.76
N LYS A 40 1.77 -15.92 15.27
CA LYS A 40 2.42 -14.89 16.11
C LYS A 40 1.41 -13.89 16.72
N GLY A 41 0.17 -13.91 16.23
CA GLY A 41 -0.85 -12.95 16.61
C GLY A 41 -0.68 -11.60 15.93
N LEU A 42 -1.74 -10.78 15.99
CA LEU A 42 -1.74 -9.42 15.44
C LEU A 42 -1.65 -8.41 16.58
N PRO A 43 -0.53 -7.67 16.70
CA PRO A 43 -0.42 -6.60 17.67
C PRO A 43 -1.32 -5.44 17.23
N PHE A 44 -2.29 -5.08 18.07
CA PHE A 44 -3.24 -4.00 17.82
C PHE A 44 -3.32 -3.12 19.06
N PHE A 45 -2.68 -1.96 19.03
CA PHE A 45 -2.78 -0.91 20.05
C PHE A 45 -2.89 -1.41 21.52
N GLY A 46 -1.86 -2.11 22.00
CA GLY A 46 -1.78 -2.60 23.38
C GLY A 46 -2.42 -3.96 23.64
N THR A 47 -3.12 -4.55 22.67
CA THR A 47 -3.62 -5.94 22.72
C THR A 47 -3.04 -6.79 21.59
N THR A 48 -3.09 -8.11 21.73
CA THR A 48 -2.65 -9.06 20.70
C THR A 48 -3.79 -10.00 20.37
N PHE A 49 -4.29 -9.95 19.14
CA PHE A 49 -5.27 -10.92 18.67
C PHE A 49 -4.60 -12.26 18.40
N ALA A 50 -5.19 -13.34 18.91
CA ALA A 50 -4.68 -14.69 18.66
C ALA A 50 -4.75 -15.02 17.17
N GLY A 51 -3.70 -15.65 16.64
CA GLY A 51 -3.72 -16.19 15.28
C GLY A 51 -4.59 -17.45 15.19
N ALA A 52 -5.05 -17.79 13.98
CA ALA A 52 -5.75 -19.06 13.71
C ALA A 52 -4.89 -20.29 14.01
N VAL A 53 -3.58 -20.17 13.87
CA VAL A 53 -2.65 -21.26 14.14
C VAL A 53 -2.40 -21.35 15.65
N ARG A 54 -3.06 -22.33 16.29
CA ARG A 54 -2.93 -22.64 17.73
C ARG A 54 -2.30 -24.01 18.01
N THR A 55 -2.09 -24.81 16.97
CA THR A 55 -1.47 -26.15 17.04
C THR A 55 -0.40 -26.30 15.96
N GLU A 56 0.62 -27.14 16.20
CA GLU A 56 1.69 -27.38 15.21
C GLU A 56 1.16 -28.01 13.90
N GLU A 57 0.06 -28.75 13.96
CA GLU A 57 -0.62 -29.32 12.80
C GLU A 57 -1.26 -28.24 11.90
N ASN A 58 -1.94 -27.26 12.50
CA ASN A 58 -2.47 -26.09 11.78
C ASN A 58 -1.36 -25.21 11.20
N LYS A 59 -0.20 -25.16 11.86
CA LYS A 59 0.99 -24.43 11.39
C LYS A 59 1.61 -25.10 10.18
N ALA A 60 1.62 -26.43 10.13
CA ALA A 60 2.05 -27.19 8.96
C ALA A 60 1.09 -26.97 7.78
N ALA A 61 -0.22 -26.96 8.03
CA ALA A 61 -1.24 -26.73 7.01
C ALA A 61 -1.25 -25.29 6.44
N HIS A 62 -1.03 -24.28 7.28
CA HIS A 62 -1.13 -22.86 6.88
C HIS A 62 0.22 -22.11 6.80
N GLY A 63 1.32 -22.76 7.15
CA GLY A 63 2.66 -22.16 7.15
C GLY A 63 3.14 -21.71 5.77
N GLY A 64 2.69 -22.38 4.71
CA GLY A 64 2.95 -21.97 3.32
C GLY A 64 2.37 -20.58 3.00
N ILE A 65 1.11 -20.34 3.41
CA ILE A 65 0.42 -19.06 3.23
C ILE A 65 1.12 -17.99 4.04
N ALA A 66 1.43 -18.24 5.32
CA ALA A 66 2.13 -17.28 6.16
C ALA A 66 3.51 -16.88 5.59
N LYS A 67 4.27 -17.86 5.07
CA LYS A 67 5.60 -17.62 4.47
C LYS A 67 5.50 -16.84 3.16
N GLN A 68 4.51 -17.12 2.33
CA GLN A 68 4.25 -16.38 1.10
C GLN A 68 3.82 -14.94 1.40
N SER A 69 2.85 -14.75 2.31
CA SER A 69 2.40 -13.43 2.74
C SER A 69 3.55 -12.61 3.33
N PHE A 70 4.43 -13.22 4.15
CA PHE A 70 5.61 -12.53 4.68
C PHE A 70 6.59 -12.10 3.57
N LYS A 71 6.85 -12.95 2.58
CA LYS A 71 7.69 -12.59 1.43
C LYS A 71 7.11 -11.42 0.65
N ILE A 72 5.83 -11.48 0.31
CA ILE A 72 5.13 -10.41 -0.42
C ILE A 72 5.16 -9.11 0.38
N HIS A 73 4.83 -9.17 1.68
CA HIS A 73 4.82 -8.02 2.56
C HIS A 73 6.20 -7.37 2.70
N LYS A 74 7.26 -8.17 2.86
CA LYS A 74 8.64 -7.66 2.97
C LYS A 74 9.12 -7.04 1.65
N THR A 75 8.84 -7.69 0.52
CA THR A 75 9.20 -7.17 -0.81
C THR A 75 8.48 -5.86 -1.08
N LEU A 76 7.14 -5.83 -0.92
CA LEU A 76 6.36 -4.60 -1.09
C LEU A 76 6.79 -3.52 -0.12
N GLY A 77 7.05 -3.83 1.16
CA GLY A 77 7.56 -2.88 2.13
C GLY A 77 8.90 -2.26 1.71
N THR A 78 9.76 -3.04 1.05
CA THR A 78 11.03 -2.53 0.49
C THR A 78 10.77 -1.58 -0.67
N TYR A 79 9.86 -1.92 -1.59
CA TYR A 79 9.45 -1.01 -2.66
C TYR A 79 8.77 0.26 -2.13
N GLY A 80 7.97 0.15 -1.06
CA GLY A 80 7.30 1.28 -0.41
C GLY A 80 8.27 2.33 0.10
N LYS A 81 9.45 1.93 0.60
CA LYS A 81 10.52 2.85 1.02
C LYS A 81 11.01 3.77 -0.09
N TYR A 82 10.94 3.34 -1.35
CA TYR A 82 11.31 4.15 -2.51
C TYR A 82 10.10 4.87 -3.11
N LEU A 83 8.93 4.24 -3.09
CA LEU A 83 7.70 4.80 -3.66
C LEU A 83 7.20 6.02 -2.88
N ILE A 84 7.34 6.04 -1.54
CA ILE A 84 6.93 7.17 -0.70
C ILE A 84 7.77 8.44 -1.03
N PRO A 85 9.12 8.41 -1.02
CA PRO A 85 9.92 9.56 -1.43
C PRO A 85 9.61 10.04 -2.84
N VAL A 86 9.38 9.12 -3.80
CA VAL A 86 8.99 9.48 -5.17
C VAL A 86 7.63 10.17 -5.22
N HIS A 87 6.65 9.69 -4.44
CA HIS A 87 5.33 10.32 -4.35
C HIS A 87 5.42 11.71 -3.71
N VAL A 88 6.18 11.84 -2.63
CA VAL A 88 6.40 13.12 -1.93
C VAL A 88 7.15 14.10 -2.85
N SER A 89 8.20 13.67 -3.54
CA SER A 89 8.95 14.53 -4.46
C SER A 89 8.11 14.96 -5.66
N ALA A 90 7.27 14.08 -6.21
CA ALA A 90 6.30 14.44 -7.23
C ALA A 90 5.31 15.50 -6.72
N ALA A 91 4.79 15.35 -5.51
CA ALA A 91 3.96 16.38 -4.87
C ALA A 91 4.72 17.71 -4.73
N PHE A 92 5.97 17.71 -4.29
CA PHE A 92 6.76 18.95 -4.26
C PHE A 92 6.96 19.57 -5.64
N MET A 93 7.19 18.77 -6.69
CA MET A 93 7.31 19.27 -8.06
C MET A 93 6.01 19.92 -8.55
N HIS A 94 4.86 19.31 -8.28
CA HIS A 94 3.57 19.90 -8.62
C HIS A 94 3.34 21.23 -7.89
N ALA A 95 3.75 21.34 -6.63
CA ALA A 95 3.68 22.58 -5.87
C ALA A 95 4.65 23.65 -6.40
N TYR A 96 5.89 23.26 -6.76
CA TYR A 96 6.87 24.17 -7.38
C TYR A 96 6.38 24.73 -8.72
N ARG A 97 5.60 23.95 -9.49
CA ARG A 97 4.95 24.40 -10.74
C ARG A 97 3.70 25.26 -10.51
N GLY A 98 3.45 25.71 -9.27
CA GLY A 98 2.33 26.58 -8.93
C GLY A 98 0.99 25.87 -8.73
N GLN A 99 0.94 24.53 -8.73
CA GLN A 99 -0.32 23.83 -8.51
C GLN A 99 -0.70 23.86 -7.03
N SER A 100 -1.97 24.19 -6.75
CA SER A 100 -2.53 24.29 -5.39
C SER A 100 -2.83 22.93 -4.74
N ILE A 101 -2.01 21.91 -4.96
CA ILE A 101 -2.23 20.53 -4.48
C ILE A 101 -2.22 20.42 -2.95
N PHE A 102 -1.30 21.09 -2.25
CA PHE A 102 -1.25 21.07 -0.78
C PHE A 102 -2.48 21.75 -0.17
N LYS A 103 -3.02 22.79 -0.83
CA LYS A 103 -4.27 23.44 -0.41
C LYS A 103 -5.51 22.55 -0.61
N ARG A 104 -5.45 21.59 -1.55
CA ARG A 104 -6.54 20.64 -1.83
C ARG A 104 -6.60 19.46 -0.86
N ILE A 105 -5.47 19.10 -0.25
CA ILE A 105 -5.39 18.04 0.77
C ILE A 105 -5.37 18.58 2.21
N SER A 106 -5.13 19.88 2.38
CA SER A 106 -5.14 20.56 3.67
C SER A 106 -6.55 20.63 4.25
N ILE A 107 -6.67 20.38 5.56
CA ILE A 107 -7.90 20.61 6.31
C ILE A 107 -8.23 22.11 6.44
N PHE A 108 -7.21 22.97 6.33
CA PHE A 108 -7.34 24.43 6.28
C PHE A 108 -7.40 24.85 4.80
N ARG A 109 -8.61 25.00 4.29
CA ARG A 109 -8.91 25.28 2.88
C ARG A 109 -8.79 26.79 2.60
N GLY A 110 -7.69 27.23 1.98
CA GLY A 110 -7.53 28.59 1.47
C GLY A 110 -8.11 28.77 0.06
N PRO A 111 -8.44 30.01 -0.37
CA PRO A 111 -9.06 30.25 -1.67
C PRO A 111 -8.20 29.70 -2.82
N SER A 112 -8.88 29.03 -3.75
CA SER A 112 -8.30 28.43 -4.95
C SER A 112 -8.38 29.45 -6.08
N TYR A 113 -7.26 30.08 -6.40
CA TYR A 113 -7.07 30.88 -7.62
C TYR A 113 -6.31 30.01 -8.63
#